data_AF-A0A8T6F8F1-F1
#
_entry.id   AF-A0A8T6F8F1-F1
#
_cell.length_a   1.000
_cell.length_b   1.000
_cell.length_c   1.000
_cell.angle_alpha   90.00
_cell.angle_beta   90.00
_cell.angle_gamma   90.00
#
_symmetry.space_group_name_H-M   'P 1'
#
loop_
_entity.id
_entity.type
_entity.pdbx_description
1 polymer ?
#
loop_
_entity_poly.entity_id
_entity_poly.type
_entity_poly.pdbx_seq_one_letter_code
_entity_poly.pdbx_strand_id
1 'polypeptide(L)'
;MAAVVAMADELVGAARPQIAADLLEQIKAAFPDSLGARLLSLRLDLAGDRPSEALDGAREALRIDPTNPQALAIELQARRALGESGEGIATARRRLAAIAPDHPQIGPEPPTPTLAGIGFMHLRQGRQLLAQRWLGEAAQTEDWPELAAAIAQLQLESGQVRGALESARAVLDKLPDCLPANLVCAQANAELGKLALADKHLKRARRFDPEFELARRLYGRLRVSRLELPSIPELELPEMLLARARRALDPPDEPVADTESAPDPVGEYSPPSSRFLPAEDAGSGPDSATETPDSHVPAATGELARLMEAGRWPAVLELLRGSAHLLDPGQFVSLPPEGLPRLADELVRLNFSELATEAYRLAERRSAPAVSEPAADDASPDN
;
A
#
# COMPACT_ATOMS: atom_id res chain seq x y z
N MET A 1 24.53 -43.99 2.54
CA MET A 1 23.50 -42.96 2.83
C MET A 1 24.00 -41.55 2.48
N ALA A 2 25.06 -41.03 3.13
CA ALA A 2 25.57 -39.67 2.87
C ALA A 2 25.82 -39.37 1.38
N ALA A 3 26.40 -40.32 0.62
CA ALA A 3 26.63 -40.16 -0.81
C ALA A 3 25.33 -40.05 -1.64
N VAL A 4 24.28 -40.79 -1.27
CA VAL A 4 22.97 -40.76 -1.96
C VAL A 4 22.25 -39.45 -1.66
N VAL A 5 22.32 -38.96 -0.42
CA VAL A 5 21.77 -37.66 -0.02
C VAL A 5 22.50 -36.51 -0.74
N ALA A 6 23.84 -36.56 -0.82
CA ALA A 6 24.62 -35.55 -1.53
C ALA A 6 24.31 -35.53 -3.04
N MET A 7 24.17 -36.71 -3.66
CA MET A 7 23.75 -36.81 -5.07
C MET A 7 22.35 -36.24 -5.30
N ALA A 8 21.40 -36.55 -4.41
CA ALA A 8 20.06 -35.98 -4.50
C ALA A 8 20.08 -34.45 -4.35
N ASP A 9 20.94 -33.93 -3.48
CA ASP A 9 21.11 -32.49 -3.27
C ASP A 9 21.65 -31.78 -4.52
N GLU A 10 22.63 -32.39 -5.18
CA GLU A 10 23.15 -31.91 -6.45
C GLU A 10 22.06 -31.89 -7.55
N LEU A 11 21.19 -32.91 -7.58
CA LEU A 11 20.08 -32.98 -8.54
C LEU A 11 19.02 -31.89 -8.32
N VAL A 12 18.75 -31.52 -7.07
CA VAL A 12 17.87 -30.37 -6.75
C VAL A 12 18.51 -29.08 -7.26
N GLY A 13 19.80 -28.86 -7.00
CA GLY A 13 20.54 -27.70 -7.50
C GLY A 13 20.61 -27.61 -9.03
N ALA A 14 20.67 -28.76 -9.71
CA ALA A 14 20.69 -28.86 -11.17
C ALA A 14 19.31 -28.71 -11.85
N ALA A 15 18.28 -28.28 -11.11
CA ALA A 15 16.90 -28.13 -11.60
C ALA A 15 16.30 -29.42 -12.17
N ARG A 16 16.62 -30.58 -11.56
CA ARG A 16 16.04 -31.89 -11.90
C ARG A 16 15.18 -32.43 -10.73
N PRO A 17 14.11 -31.73 -10.32
CA PRO A 17 13.36 -32.06 -9.11
C PRO A 17 12.71 -33.45 -9.17
N GLN A 18 12.31 -33.92 -10.35
CA GLN A 18 11.66 -35.21 -10.50
C GLN A 18 12.58 -36.39 -10.13
N ILE A 19 13.84 -36.36 -10.60
CA ILE A 19 14.80 -37.43 -10.30
C ILE A 19 15.17 -37.42 -8.81
N ALA A 20 15.29 -36.22 -8.23
CA ALA A 20 15.52 -36.06 -6.80
C ALA A 20 14.33 -36.58 -5.96
N ALA A 21 13.09 -36.40 -6.43
CA ALA A 21 11.90 -36.95 -5.77
C ALA A 21 11.88 -38.48 -5.80
N ASP A 22 12.15 -39.11 -6.95
CA ASP A 22 12.21 -40.58 -7.06
C ASP A 22 13.29 -41.16 -6.14
N LEU A 23 14.45 -40.50 -6.05
CA LEU A 23 15.54 -40.91 -5.17
C LEU A 23 15.18 -40.71 -3.69
N LEU A 24 14.47 -39.63 -3.35
CA LEU A 24 13.98 -39.40 -2.00
C LEU A 24 13.03 -40.51 -1.54
N GLU A 25 12.12 -40.98 -2.40
CA GLU A 25 11.21 -42.08 -2.04
C GLU A 25 11.97 -43.38 -1.74
N GLN A 26 13.04 -43.69 -2.49
CA GLN A 26 13.91 -44.82 -2.17
C GLN A 26 14.63 -44.65 -0.83
N ILE A 27 15.11 -43.44 -0.52
CA ILE A 27 15.76 -43.15 0.76
C ILE A 27 14.75 -43.27 1.91
N LYS A 28 13.53 -42.74 1.77
CA LYS A 28 12.48 -42.84 2.79
C LYS A 28 12.07 -44.29 3.05
N ALA A 29 11.96 -45.12 2.01
CA ALA A 29 11.64 -46.54 2.16
C ALA A 29 12.72 -47.30 2.95
N ALA A 30 13.99 -46.96 2.74
CA ALA A 30 15.10 -47.58 3.45
C ALA A 30 15.32 -46.98 4.86
N PHE A 31 15.06 -45.69 5.04
CA PHE A 31 15.37 -44.93 6.25
C PHE A 31 14.31 -43.85 6.56
N PRO A 32 13.12 -44.25 7.02
CA PRO A 32 11.98 -43.34 7.19
C PRO A 32 12.24 -42.19 8.17
N ASP A 33 13.10 -42.43 9.18
CA ASP A 33 13.40 -41.45 10.23
C ASP A 33 14.71 -40.68 10.02
N SER A 34 15.36 -40.81 8.86
CA SER A 34 16.62 -40.08 8.66
C SER A 34 16.39 -38.58 8.49
N LEU A 35 17.13 -37.78 9.28
CA LEU A 35 17.11 -36.33 9.16
C LEU A 35 17.51 -35.87 7.75
N GLY A 36 18.45 -36.56 7.10
CA GLY A 36 18.87 -36.26 5.73
C GLY A 36 17.74 -36.41 4.69
N ALA A 37 16.91 -37.45 4.81
CA ALA A 37 15.74 -37.62 3.95
C ALA A 37 14.71 -36.51 4.18
N ARG A 38 14.49 -36.11 5.43
CA ARG A 38 13.61 -34.99 5.78
C ARG A 38 14.11 -33.68 5.15
N LEU A 39 15.39 -33.33 5.35
CA LEU A 39 15.99 -32.11 4.79
C LEU A 39 15.94 -32.07 3.26
N LEU A 40 16.15 -33.22 2.59
CA LEU A 40 16.01 -33.32 1.14
C LEU A 40 14.55 -33.08 0.68
N SER A 41 13.56 -33.58 1.43
CA SER A 41 12.14 -33.30 1.16
C SER A 41 11.83 -31.81 1.21
N LEU A 42 12.33 -31.10 2.23
CA LEU A 42 12.08 -29.66 2.39
C LEU A 42 12.71 -28.82 1.27
N ARG A 43 13.86 -29.25 0.74
CA ARG A 43 14.48 -28.61 -0.43
C ARG A 43 13.66 -28.82 -1.70
N LEU A 44 13.07 -30.00 -1.87
CA LEU A 44 12.12 -30.26 -2.95
C LEU A 44 10.85 -29.42 -2.79
N ASP A 45 10.38 -29.19 -1.56
CA ASP A 45 9.27 -28.28 -1.30
C ASP A 45 9.60 -26.84 -1.71
N LEU A 46 10.81 -26.34 -1.38
CA LEU A 46 11.27 -25.03 -1.85
C LEU A 46 11.36 -24.95 -3.38
N ALA A 47 11.87 -25.99 -4.03
CA ALA A 47 11.97 -26.04 -5.49
C ALA A 47 10.60 -26.15 -6.18
N GLY A 48 9.60 -26.70 -5.48
CA GLY A 48 8.22 -26.87 -5.94
C GLY A 48 7.27 -25.73 -5.58
N ASP A 49 7.80 -24.55 -5.22
CA ASP A 49 7.02 -23.36 -4.82
C ASP A 49 6.11 -23.59 -3.59
N ARG A 50 6.58 -24.42 -2.64
CA ARG A 50 5.93 -24.69 -1.35
C ARG A 50 6.76 -24.19 -0.15
N PRO A 51 7.03 -22.87 -0.06
CA PRO A 51 7.94 -22.35 0.96
C PRO A 51 7.35 -22.38 2.38
N SER A 52 6.03 -22.38 2.54
CA SER A 52 5.36 -22.54 3.85
C SER A 52 5.66 -23.90 4.48
N GLU A 53 5.48 -24.98 3.73
CA GLU A 53 5.70 -26.35 4.17
C GLU A 53 7.18 -26.60 4.47
N ALA A 54 8.06 -26.05 3.63
CA ALA A 54 9.50 -26.08 3.86
C ALA A 54 9.89 -25.36 5.17
N LEU A 55 9.28 -24.21 5.48
CA LEU A 55 9.55 -23.45 6.69
C LEU A 55 9.15 -24.24 7.95
N ASP A 56 7.95 -24.81 7.96
CA ASP A 56 7.45 -25.57 9.11
C ASP A 56 8.26 -26.84 9.33
N GLY A 57 8.58 -27.56 8.25
CA GLY A 57 9.43 -28.74 8.35
C GLY A 57 10.87 -28.41 8.74
N ALA A 58 11.42 -27.26 8.34
CA ALA A 58 12.73 -26.81 8.80
C ALA A 58 12.73 -26.50 10.30
N ARG A 59 11.66 -25.89 10.82
CA ARG A 59 11.48 -25.66 12.27
C ARG A 59 11.37 -26.97 13.05
N GLU A 60 10.72 -27.99 12.51
CA GLU A 60 10.72 -29.35 13.09
C GLU A 60 12.13 -29.95 13.11
N ALA A 61 12.85 -29.89 11.99
CA ALA A 61 14.22 -30.38 11.89
C ALA A 61 15.13 -29.69 12.92
N LEU A 62 14.96 -28.38 13.12
CA LEU A 62 15.68 -27.60 14.13
C LEU A 62 15.26 -27.89 15.57
N ARG A 63 14.09 -28.47 15.81
CA ARG A 63 13.71 -28.98 17.14
C ARG A 63 14.45 -30.27 17.47
N ILE A 64 14.77 -31.09 16.47
CA ILE A 64 15.56 -32.31 16.62
C ILE A 64 17.05 -31.98 16.76
N ASP A 65 17.57 -31.12 15.87
CA ASP A 65 18.97 -30.66 15.87
C ASP A 65 19.01 -29.12 15.68
N PRO A 66 19.06 -28.35 16.79
CA PRO A 66 19.06 -26.88 16.75
C PRO A 66 20.25 -26.25 16.05
N THR A 67 21.33 -27.03 15.86
CA THR A 67 22.60 -26.59 15.27
C THR A 67 22.77 -27.06 13.83
N ASN A 68 21.76 -27.68 13.23
CA ASN A 68 21.87 -28.20 11.88
C ASN A 68 21.99 -27.07 10.84
N PRO A 69 23.14 -26.91 10.14
CA PRO A 69 23.33 -25.81 9.21
C PRO A 69 22.43 -25.91 7.97
N GLN A 70 22.09 -27.14 7.54
CA GLN A 70 21.20 -27.34 6.40
C GLN A 70 19.76 -26.95 6.74
N ALA A 71 19.26 -27.30 7.93
CA ALA A 71 17.94 -26.90 8.37
C ALA A 71 17.81 -25.37 8.53
N LEU A 72 18.83 -24.70 9.08
CA LEU A 72 18.89 -23.24 9.17
C LEU A 72 18.91 -22.57 7.78
N ALA A 73 19.65 -23.15 6.83
CA ALA A 73 19.68 -22.67 5.45
C ALA A 73 18.30 -22.79 4.77
N ILE A 74 17.61 -23.91 4.96
CA ILE A 74 16.25 -24.12 4.45
C ILE A 74 15.28 -23.12 5.11
N GLU A 75 15.36 -22.90 6.43
CA GLU A 75 14.57 -21.88 7.13
C GLU A 75 14.80 -20.50 6.51
N LEU A 76 16.06 -20.10 6.30
CA LEU A 76 16.41 -18.81 5.70
C LEU A 76 15.87 -18.65 4.28
N GLN A 77 15.96 -19.68 3.44
CA GLN A 77 15.41 -19.68 2.07
C GLN A 77 13.89 -19.60 2.06
N ALA A 78 13.23 -20.38 2.90
CA ALA A 78 11.77 -20.39 3.00
C ALA A 78 11.21 -19.01 3.38
N ARG A 79 11.81 -18.35 4.37
CA ARG A 79 11.43 -16.98 4.77
C ARG A 79 11.60 -15.97 3.65
N ARG A 80 12.70 -16.07 2.87
CA ARG A 80 12.91 -15.21 1.69
C ARG A 80 11.84 -15.44 0.63
N ALA A 81 11.51 -16.69 0.32
CA ALA A 81 10.50 -17.04 -0.66
C ALA A 81 9.09 -16.57 -0.25
N LEU A 82 8.77 -16.60 1.05
CA LEU A 82 7.53 -16.05 1.60
C LEU A 82 7.48 -14.52 1.62
N GLY A 83 8.57 -13.83 1.26
CA GLY A 83 8.66 -12.38 1.35
C GLY A 83 8.67 -11.86 2.79
N GLU A 84 8.97 -12.70 3.78
CA GLU A 84 9.14 -12.26 5.17
C GLU A 84 10.36 -11.36 5.27
N SER A 85 10.20 -10.04 5.22
CA SER A 85 11.29 -9.10 5.46
C SER A 85 11.50 -8.85 6.96
N GLY A 86 12.75 -8.63 7.39
CA GLY A 86 13.06 -8.12 8.73
C GLY A 86 13.71 -9.16 9.66
N GLU A 87 13.22 -9.21 10.90
CA GLU A 87 13.87 -9.89 12.02
C GLU A 87 13.98 -11.42 11.85
N GLY A 88 12.99 -12.04 11.19
CA GLY A 88 13.00 -13.49 10.94
C GLY A 88 14.17 -13.94 10.06
N ILE A 89 14.38 -13.27 8.92
CA ILE A 89 15.53 -13.50 8.04
C ILE A 89 16.84 -13.19 8.76
N ALA A 90 16.91 -12.04 9.46
CA ALA A 90 18.12 -11.64 10.18
C ALA A 90 18.50 -12.65 11.28
N THR A 91 17.51 -13.20 11.98
CA THR A 91 17.73 -14.19 13.04
C THR A 91 18.16 -15.54 12.49
N ALA A 92 17.48 -16.08 11.46
CA ALA A 92 17.88 -17.32 10.82
C ALA A 92 19.30 -17.22 10.22
N ARG A 93 19.61 -16.09 9.57
CA ARG A 93 20.94 -15.79 9.03
C ARG A 93 22.01 -15.72 10.11
N ARG A 94 21.78 -14.98 11.21
CA ARG A 94 22.74 -14.88 12.33
C ARG A 94 23.03 -16.25 12.94
N ARG A 95 22.00 -17.07 13.13
CA ARG A 95 22.15 -18.46 13.61
C ARG A 95 22.98 -19.30 12.63
N LEU A 96 22.69 -19.22 11.33
CA LEU A 96 23.46 -19.94 10.30
C LEU A 96 24.93 -19.49 10.27
N ALA A 97 25.19 -18.18 10.33
CA ALA A 97 26.53 -17.61 10.33
C ALA A 97 27.35 -17.98 11.57
N ALA A 98 26.71 -18.12 12.73
CA ALA A 98 27.36 -18.56 13.96
C ALA A 98 27.86 -20.01 13.88
N ILE A 99 27.20 -20.87 13.09
CA ILE A 99 27.52 -22.30 12.99
C ILE A 99 28.38 -22.60 11.75
N ALA A 100 28.09 -21.95 10.63
CA ALA A 100 28.73 -22.21 9.34
C ALA A 100 28.99 -20.89 8.60
N PRO A 101 30.00 -20.09 9.00
CA PRO A 101 30.24 -18.75 8.46
C PRO A 101 30.51 -18.73 6.95
N ASP A 102 31.09 -19.80 6.41
CA ASP A 102 31.38 -19.97 4.98
C ASP A 102 30.21 -20.55 4.18
N HIS A 103 29.03 -20.72 4.79
CA HIS A 103 27.89 -21.33 4.13
C HIS A 103 27.42 -20.46 2.94
N PRO A 104 27.27 -21.01 1.72
CA PRO A 104 26.98 -20.24 0.50
C PRO A 104 25.76 -19.32 0.57
N GLN A 105 24.77 -19.69 1.39
CA GLN A 105 23.53 -18.93 1.55
C GLN A 105 23.62 -17.70 2.45
N ILE A 106 24.68 -17.60 3.26
CA ILE A 106 24.95 -16.38 4.01
C ILE A 106 25.24 -15.28 3.00
N GLY A 107 26.12 -15.52 2.02
CA GLY A 107 26.49 -14.52 1.01
C GLY A 107 26.93 -13.18 1.64
N PRO A 108 27.17 -12.13 0.85
CA PRO A 108 27.21 -10.78 1.41
C PRO A 108 25.89 -10.54 2.16
N GLU A 109 25.94 -9.78 3.25
CA GLU A 109 24.72 -9.31 3.90
C GLU A 109 23.83 -8.70 2.82
N PRO A 110 22.55 -9.12 2.67
CA PRO A 110 21.66 -8.35 1.82
C PRO A 110 21.82 -6.93 2.32
N PRO A 111 22.18 -5.97 1.45
CA PRO A 111 22.44 -4.61 1.90
C PRO A 111 21.26 -4.23 2.77
N THR A 112 21.54 -3.88 4.03
CA THR A 112 20.53 -3.44 4.99
C THR A 112 19.61 -2.52 4.20
N PRO A 113 18.30 -2.81 4.10
CA PRO A 113 17.45 -2.09 3.16
C PRO A 113 17.65 -0.61 3.43
N THR A 114 18.25 0.08 2.47
CA THR A 114 18.58 1.50 2.66
C THR A 114 17.27 2.22 2.92
N LEU A 115 17.31 3.38 3.58
CA LEU A 115 16.11 4.19 3.81
C LEU A 115 15.38 4.42 2.47
N ALA A 116 16.15 4.61 1.39
CA ALA A 116 15.65 4.66 0.02
C ALA A 116 14.94 3.36 -0.38
N GLY A 117 15.55 2.19 -0.18
CA GLY A 117 14.96 0.87 -0.46
C GLY A 117 13.61 0.65 0.25
N ILE A 118 13.50 1.02 1.53
CA ILE A 118 12.24 0.96 2.28
C ILE A 118 11.20 1.91 1.66
N GLY A 119 11.61 3.14 1.34
CA GLY A 119 10.78 4.13 0.67
C GLY A 119 10.24 3.64 -0.68
N PHE A 120 11.09 3.04 -1.52
CA PHE A 120 10.71 2.45 -2.80
C PHE A 120 9.68 1.33 -2.66
N MET A 121 9.86 0.45 -1.66
CA MET A 121 8.89 -0.63 -1.40
C MET A 121 7.52 -0.06 -1.05
N HIS A 122 7.47 0.96 -0.20
CA HIS A 122 6.20 1.60 0.16
C HIS A 122 5.56 2.34 -1.02
N LEU A 123 6.36 2.99 -1.87
CA LEU A 123 5.88 3.64 -3.09
C LEU A 123 5.21 2.62 -4.02
N ARG A 124 5.86 1.48 -4.27
CA ARG A 124 5.31 0.39 -5.09
C ARG A 124 4.03 -0.23 -4.51
N GLN A 125 3.86 -0.20 -3.18
CA GLN A 125 2.66 -0.66 -2.49
C GLN A 125 1.54 0.40 -2.45
N GLY A 126 1.74 1.59 -3.03
CA GLY A 126 0.78 2.71 -2.96
C GLY A 126 0.68 3.35 -1.58
N ARG A 127 1.60 3.05 -0.66
CA ARG A 127 1.63 3.62 0.71
C ARG A 127 2.37 4.95 0.71
N GLN A 128 1.76 5.96 0.09
CA GLN A 128 2.39 7.26 -0.20
C GLN A 128 3.01 7.94 1.02
N LEU A 129 2.32 7.99 2.16
CA LEU A 129 2.82 8.66 3.36
C LEU A 129 4.06 7.99 3.97
N LEU A 130 4.09 6.65 3.99
CA LEU A 130 5.28 5.92 4.42
C LEU A 130 6.42 6.12 3.43
N ALA A 131 6.15 6.05 2.13
CA ALA A 131 7.15 6.34 1.11
C ALA A 131 7.73 7.74 1.27
N GLN A 132 6.89 8.75 1.53
CA GLN A 132 7.32 10.13 1.76
C GLN A 132 8.27 10.26 2.93
N ARG A 133 7.93 9.63 4.07
CA ARG A 133 8.78 9.65 5.25
C ARG A 133 10.14 9.04 4.95
N TRP A 134 10.17 7.82 4.44
CA TRP A 134 11.42 7.07 4.24
C TRP A 134 12.29 7.65 3.12
N LEU A 135 11.70 8.06 2.00
CA LEU A 135 12.45 8.71 0.91
C LEU A 135 12.95 10.10 1.32
N GLY A 136 12.18 10.84 2.14
CA GLY A 136 12.58 12.15 2.67
C GLY A 136 13.72 12.05 3.68
N GLU A 137 13.74 11.00 4.50
CA GLU A 137 14.86 10.71 5.40
C GLU A 137 16.10 10.27 4.62
N ALA A 138 15.93 9.38 3.63
CA ALA A 138 17.00 8.95 2.75
C ALA A 138 17.64 10.13 2.00
N ALA A 139 16.86 11.11 1.57
CA ALA A 139 17.37 12.26 0.82
C ALA A 139 18.26 13.18 1.66
N GLN A 140 18.23 13.07 2.99
CA GLN A 140 19.12 13.81 3.88
C GLN A 140 20.49 13.15 4.01
N THR A 141 20.56 11.84 3.79
CA THR A 141 21.77 11.03 3.99
C THR A 141 22.41 10.59 2.68
N GLU A 142 21.65 10.46 1.60
CA GLU A 142 22.05 9.90 0.30
C GLU A 142 21.79 10.92 -0.83
N ASP A 143 22.82 11.26 -1.62
CA ASP A 143 22.70 12.11 -2.83
C ASP A 143 22.70 11.25 -4.09
N TRP A 144 21.63 10.48 -4.29
CA TRP A 144 21.48 9.60 -5.46
C TRP A 144 20.42 10.14 -6.43
N PRO A 145 20.73 10.32 -7.73
CA PRO A 145 19.77 10.81 -8.71
C PRO A 145 18.49 9.96 -8.83
N GLU A 146 18.59 8.65 -8.60
CA GLU A 146 17.46 7.72 -8.59
C GLU A 146 16.50 7.99 -7.43
N LEU A 147 17.04 8.36 -6.26
CA LEU A 147 16.23 8.74 -5.10
C LEU A 147 15.45 10.03 -5.38
N ALA A 148 16.09 11.02 -6.00
CA ALA A 148 15.41 12.24 -6.42
C ALA A 148 14.31 11.96 -7.48
N ALA A 149 14.53 11.02 -8.39
CA ALA A 149 13.49 10.58 -9.34
C ALA A 149 12.32 9.86 -8.64
N ALA A 150 12.59 9.09 -7.57
CA ALA A 150 11.58 8.46 -6.74
C ALA A 150 10.70 9.48 -6.01
N ILE A 151 11.31 10.53 -5.46
CA ILE A 151 10.60 11.63 -4.81
C ILE A 151 9.74 12.37 -5.82
N ALA A 152 10.24 12.60 -7.04
CA ALA A 152 9.46 13.18 -8.13
C ALA A 152 8.24 12.31 -8.50
N GLN A 153 8.40 10.98 -8.54
CA GLN A 153 7.28 10.06 -8.75
C GLN A 153 6.25 10.13 -7.62
N LEU A 154 6.69 10.14 -6.36
CA LEU A 154 5.81 10.29 -5.21
C LEU A 154 5.04 11.62 -5.22
N GLN A 155 5.70 12.72 -5.61
CA GLN A 155 5.05 14.02 -5.79
C GLN A 155 3.97 13.95 -6.87
N LEU A 156 4.22 13.23 -7.96
CA LEU A 156 3.25 13.07 -9.04
C LEU A 156 2.03 12.27 -8.56
N GLU A 157 2.25 11.16 -7.84
CA GLU A 157 1.18 10.32 -7.31
C GLU A 157 0.35 11.00 -6.21
N SER A 158 0.93 11.98 -5.51
CA SER A 158 0.21 12.82 -4.54
C SER A 158 -0.45 14.05 -5.16
N GLY A 159 -0.47 14.17 -6.50
CA GLY A 159 -1.12 15.26 -7.22
C GLY A 159 -0.30 16.56 -7.28
N GLN A 160 0.94 16.57 -6.78
CA GLN A 160 1.85 17.71 -6.83
C GLN A 160 2.56 17.79 -8.20
N VAL A 161 1.78 17.83 -9.28
CA VAL A 161 2.26 17.68 -10.67
C VAL A 161 3.38 18.64 -11.05
N ARG A 162 3.30 19.91 -10.60
CA ARG A 162 4.34 20.92 -10.89
C ARG A 162 5.65 20.63 -10.15
N GLY A 163 5.56 20.29 -8.86
CA GLY A 163 6.74 19.93 -8.07
C GLY A 163 7.42 18.67 -8.61
N ALA A 164 6.64 17.66 -8.97
CA ALA A 164 7.15 16.45 -9.62
C ALA A 164 7.92 16.76 -10.90
N LEU A 165 7.40 17.64 -11.75
CA LEU A 165 8.04 18.03 -13.00
C LEU A 165 9.37 18.78 -12.75
N GLU A 166 9.42 19.66 -11.75
CA GLU A 166 10.63 20.40 -11.38
C GLU A 166 11.71 19.46 -10.82
N SER A 167 11.34 18.60 -9.86
CA SER A 167 12.23 17.59 -9.28
C SER A 167 12.79 16.65 -10.36
N ALA A 168 11.93 16.15 -11.26
CA ALA A 168 12.36 15.27 -12.34
C ALA A 168 13.30 15.97 -13.34
N ARG A 169 13.08 17.26 -13.63
CA ARG A 169 13.99 18.04 -14.50
C ARG A 169 15.36 18.23 -13.87
N ALA A 170 15.41 18.53 -12.57
CA ALA A 170 16.69 18.64 -11.85
C ALA A 170 17.51 17.34 -11.93
N VAL A 171 16.85 16.18 -11.91
CA VAL A 171 17.50 14.88 -12.16
C VAL A 171 18.00 14.79 -13.61
N LEU A 172 17.17 15.17 -14.59
CA LEU A 172 17.54 15.13 -16.02
C LEU A 172 18.64 16.12 -16.41
N ASP A 173 18.81 17.21 -15.67
CA ASP A 173 19.91 18.15 -15.88
C ASP A 173 21.27 17.52 -15.54
N LYS A 174 21.30 16.63 -14.53
CA LYS A 174 22.49 15.85 -14.16
C LYS A 174 22.62 14.57 -15.00
N LEU A 175 21.51 13.87 -15.21
CA LEU A 175 21.42 12.58 -15.92
C LEU A 175 20.31 12.64 -16.99
N PRO A 176 20.60 13.15 -18.20
CA PRO A 176 19.61 13.33 -19.27
C PRO A 176 18.85 12.05 -19.67
N ASP A 177 19.47 10.92 -19.38
CA ASP A 177 19.09 9.57 -19.81
C ASP A 177 18.49 8.74 -18.67
N CYS A 178 18.21 9.35 -17.51
CA CYS A 178 17.54 8.69 -16.39
C CYS A 178 16.12 8.28 -16.81
N LEU A 179 15.87 6.97 -16.90
CA LEU A 179 14.59 6.40 -17.34
C LEU A 179 13.43 6.82 -16.41
N PRO A 180 13.50 6.63 -15.08
CA PRO A 180 12.44 7.06 -14.15
C PRO A 180 12.10 8.55 -14.28
N ALA A 181 13.10 9.44 -14.33
CA ALA A 181 12.86 10.87 -14.42
C ALA A 181 12.23 11.29 -15.76
N ASN A 182 12.59 10.63 -16.88
CA ASN A 182 11.91 10.86 -18.16
C ASN A 182 10.44 10.42 -18.11
N LEU A 183 10.11 9.33 -17.40
CA LEU A 183 8.73 8.87 -17.25
C LEU A 183 7.90 9.82 -16.39
N VAL A 184 8.44 10.29 -15.26
CA VAL A 184 7.79 11.30 -14.42
C VAL A 184 7.54 12.58 -15.22
N CYS A 185 8.56 13.09 -15.94
CA CYS A 185 8.40 14.24 -16.82
C CYS A 185 7.32 14.03 -17.88
N ALA A 186 7.27 12.85 -18.50
CA ALA A 186 6.26 12.53 -19.51
C ALA A 186 4.85 12.59 -18.93
N GLN A 187 4.63 11.91 -17.80
CA GLN A 187 3.31 11.85 -17.18
C GLN A 187 2.88 13.22 -16.63
N ALA A 188 3.77 13.94 -15.94
CA ALA A 188 3.47 15.29 -15.45
C ALA A 188 3.13 16.27 -16.58
N ASN A 189 3.84 16.22 -17.72
CA ASN A 189 3.48 17.05 -18.88
C ASN A 189 2.14 16.62 -19.51
N ALA A 190 1.81 15.33 -19.48
CA ALA A 190 0.52 14.85 -19.98
C ALA A 190 -0.63 15.37 -19.11
N GLU A 191 -0.51 15.31 -17.79
CA GLU A 191 -1.50 15.84 -16.83
C GLU A 191 -1.66 17.36 -16.94
N LEU A 192 -0.60 18.08 -17.29
CA LEU A 192 -0.63 19.53 -17.59
C LEU A 192 -1.15 19.86 -19.01
N GLY A 193 -1.60 18.87 -19.79
CA GLY A 193 -2.07 19.06 -21.18
C GLY A 193 -0.96 19.37 -22.19
N LYS A 194 0.32 19.32 -21.80
CA LYS A 194 1.49 19.59 -22.64
C LYS A 194 1.89 18.34 -23.43
N LEU A 195 0.97 17.81 -24.23
CA LEU A 195 1.09 16.51 -24.91
C LEU A 195 2.33 16.41 -25.82
N ALA A 196 2.79 17.52 -26.42
CA ALA A 196 4.00 17.58 -27.24
C ALA A 196 5.28 17.24 -26.44
N LEU A 197 5.41 17.84 -25.25
CA LEU A 197 6.54 17.60 -24.35
C LEU A 197 6.50 16.20 -23.75
N ALA A 198 5.30 15.72 -23.41
CA ALA A 198 5.12 14.35 -22.91
C ALA A 198 5.65 13.30 -23.90
N ASP A 199 5.30 13.40 -25.19
CA ASP A 199 5.80 12.50 -26.24
C ASP A 199 7.32 12.60 -26.44
N LYS A 200 7.91 13.79 -26.30
CA LYS A 200 9.37 13.96 -26.34
C LYS A 200 10.07 13.14 -25.26
N HIS A 201 9.56 13.18 -24.02
CA HIS A 201 10.12 12.41 -22.91
C HIS A 201 9.86 10.90 -23.03
N LEU A 202 8.66 10.48 -23.47
CA LEU A 202 8.38 9.05 -23.72
C LEU A 202 9.27 8.46 -24.83
N LYS A 203 9.54 9.23 -25.89
CA LYS A 203 10.46 8.83 -26.96
C LYS A 203 11.88 8.63 -26.43
N ARG A 204 12.31 9.42 -25.44
CA ARG A 204 13.61 9.20 -24.77
C ARG A 204 13.57 7.94 -23.92
N ALA A 205 12.56 7.77 -23.05
CA ALA A 205 12.40 6.58 -22.22
C ALA A 205 12.45 5.27 -23.06
N ARG A 206 11.73 5.21 -24.19
CA ARG A 206 11.69 4.04 -25.08
C ARG A 206 13.02 3.73 -25.79
N ARG A 207 13.93 4.70 -25.91
CA ARG A 207 15.27 4.44 -26.47
C ARG A 207 16.13 3.63 -25.50
N PHE A 208 15.93 3.80 -24.19
CA PHE A 208 16.66 3.06 -23.16
C PHE A 208 16.10 1.66 -22.96
N ASP A 209 14.78 1.58 -22.81
CA ASP A 209 14.10 0.31 -22.65
C ASP A 209 12.81 0.29 -23.50
N PRO A 210 12.86 -0.33 -24.70
CA PRO A 210 11.71 -0.44 -25.59
C PRO A 210 10.57 -1.29 -25.02
N GLU A 211 10.88 -2.26 -24.16
CA GLU A 211 9.91 -3.20 -23.60
C GLU A 211 9.38 -2.75 -22.23
N PHE A 212 9.82 -1.59 -21.74
CA PHE A 212 9.36 -1.05 -20.47
C PHE A 212 7.84 -0.84 -20.47
N GLU A 213 7.13 -1.70 -19.75
CA GLU A 213 5.68 -1.82 -19.82
C GLU A 213 4.97 -0.50 -19.47
N LEU A 214 5.47 0.21 -18.45
CA LEU A 214 4.91 1.50 -18.04
C LEU A 214 5.05 2.56 -19.13
N ALA A 215 6.19 2.62 -19.84
CA ALA A 215 6.39 3.54 -20.95
C ALA A 215 5.39 3.26 -22.09
N ARG A 216 5.16 1.97 -22.40
CA ARG A 216 4.17 1.55 -23.40
C ARG A 216 2.75 1.95 -22.99
N ARG A 217 2.36 1.71 -21.74
CA ARG A 217 1.04 2.09 -21.20
C ARG A 217 0.83 3.61 -21.25
N LEU A 218 1.81 4.40 -20.81
CA LEU A 218 1.77 5.87 -20.88
C LEU A 218 1.69 6.37 -22.32
N TYR A 219 2.39 5.73 -23.25
CA TYR A 219 2.32 6.06 -24.68
C TYR A 219 0.93 5.81 -25.27
N GLY A 220 0.33 4.65 -24.94
CA GLY A 220 -1.04 4.33 -25.33
C GLY A 220 -2.03 5.38 -24.83
N ARG A 221 -1.96 5.73 -23.54
CA ARG A 221 -2.81 6.77 -22.94
C ARG A 221 -2.61 8.13 -23.63
N LEU A 222 -1.36 8.55 -23.85
CA LEU A 222 -1.05 9.80 -24.53
C LEU A 222 -1.60 9.83 -25.96
N ARG A 223 -1.57 8.70 -26.67
CA ARG A 223 -2.13 8.57 -28.02
C ARG A 223 -3.64 8.69 -28.03
N VAL A 224 -4.32 8.10 -27.05
CA VAL A 224 -5.76 8.30 -26.86
C VAL A 224 -6.07 9.76 -26.53
N SER A 225 -5.29 10.42 -25.66
CA SER A 225 -5.50 11.84 -25.35
C SER A 225 -5.19 12.79 -26.52
N ARG A 226 -4.27 12.40 -27.42
CA ARG A 226 -3.95 13.15 -28.66
C ARG A 226 -4.90 12.88 -29.80
N LEU A 227 -5.57 11.74 -29.78
CA LEU A 227 -6.80 11.56 -30.53
C LEU A 227 -7.81 12.48 -29.83
N GLU A 228 -7.68 13.79 -30.08
CA GLU A 228 -8.85 14.58 -30.42
C GLU A 228 -9.59 13.68 -31.38
N LEU A 229 -10.61 12.96 -30.88
CA LEU A 229 -11.54 12.28 -31.75
C LEU A 229 -11.91 13.38 -32.73
N PRO A 230 -11.55 13.28 -34.03
CA PRO A 230 -11.98 14.27 -34.99
C PRO A 230 -13.47 14.40 -34.72
N SER A 231 -13.97 15.63 -34.47
CA SER A 231 -15.40 15.83 -34.18
C SER A 231 -16.10 14.95 -35.18
N ILE A 232 -16.67 13.83 -34.71
CA ILE A 232 -17.14 12.81 -35.65
C ILE A 232 -18.17 13.61 -36.42
N PRO A 233 -17.95 13.93 -37.71
CA PRO A 233 -18.90 14.76 -38.44
C PRO A 233 -20.19 14.02 -38.23
N GLU A 234 -21.18 14.68 -37.59
CA GLU A 234 -22.39 14.05 -37.05
C GLU A 234 -22.74 12.94 -38.01
N LEU A 235 -22.49 11.71 -37.58
CA LEU A 235 -22.54 10.58 -38.48
C LEU A 235 -24.03 10.51 -38.76
N GLU A 236 -24.46 11.07 -39.90
CA GLU A 236 -25.84 11.05 -40.34
C GLU A 236 -26.12 9.58 -40.59
N LEU A 237 -26.47 8.90 -39.50
CA LEU A 237 -26.93 7.54 -39.51
C LEU A 237 -28.14 7.58 -40.44
N PRO A 238 -28.15 6.80 -41.54
CA PRO A 238 -29.31 6.72 -42.40
C PRO A 238 -30.56 6.54 -41.54
N GLU A 239 -31.65 7.26 -41.82
CA GLU A 239 -32.84 7.30 -40.96
C GLU A 239 -33.29 5.90 -40.50
N MET A 240 -33.10 4.89 -41.34
CA MET A 240 -33.41 3.51 -41.04
C MET A 240 -32.63 2.94 -39.83
N LEU A 241 -31.36 3.32 -39.63
CA LEU A 241 -30.57 2.95 -38.45
C LEU A 241 -30.97 3.75 -37.22
N LEU A 242 -31.30 5.04 -37.37
CA LEU A 242 -31.87 5.85 -36.29
C LEU A 242 -33.23 5.33 -35.84
N ALA A 243 -34.10 4.95 -36.77
CA ALA A 243 -35.40 4.36 -36.48
C ALA A 243 -35.27 2.99 -35.79
N ARG A 244 -34.27 2.19 -36.17
CA ARG A 244 -33.98 0.91 -35.52
C ARG A 244 -33.43 1.09 -34.11
N ALA A 245 -32.53 2.06 -33.90
CA ALA A 245 -32.02 2.40 -32.59
C ALA A 245 -33.14 2.95 -31.68
N ARG A 246 -34.01 3.83 -32.20
CA ARG A 246 -35.18 4.34 -31.47
C ARG A 246 -36.14 3.23 -31.07
N ARG A 247 -36.46 2.29 -31.98
CA ARG A 247 -37.27 1.10 -31.65
C ARG A 247 -36.62 0.15 -30.64
N ALA A 248 -35.30 0.17 -30.49
CA ALA A 248 -34.60 -0.65 -29.51
C ALA A 248 -34.49 0.05 -28.14
N LEU A 249 -34.56 1.39 -28.12
CA LEU A 249 -34.53 2.22 -26.92
C LEU A 249 -35.94 2.49 -26.36
N ASP A 250 -36.96 2.51 -27.20
CA ASP A 250 -38.34 2.39 -26.76
C ASP A 250 -38.58 0.92 -26.41
N PRO A 251 -38.69 0.57 -25.12
CA PRO A 251 -39.07 -0.78 -24.75
C PRO A 251 -40.42 -1.07 -25.43
N PRO A 252 -40.62 -2.28 -26.00
CA PRO A 252 -41.92 -2.63 -26.53
C PRO A 252 -42.96 -2.39 -25.43
N ASP A 253 -44.05 -1.70 -25.76
CA ASP A 253 -45.30 -1.75 -25.01
C ASP A 253 -45.80 -3.20 -25.06
N GLU A 254 -45.13 -4.10 -24.36
CA GLU A 254 -45.72 -5.36 -24.00
C GLU A 254 -46.90 -5.01 -23.10
N PRO A 255 -48.15 -5.32 -23.50
CA PRO A 255 -49.26 -5.20 -22.58
C PRO A 255 -48.88 -6.08 -21.39
N VAL A 256 -48.74 -5.45 -20.23
CA VAL A 256 -48.55 -6.16 -18.96
C VAL A 256 -49.73 -7.10 -18.86
N ALA A 257 -49.51 -8.36 -19.22
CA ALA A 257 -50.51 -9.39 -19.06
C ALA A 257 -50.81 -9.42 -17.56
N ASP A 258 -52.07 -9.17 -17.23
CA ASP A 258 -52.60 -9.30 -15.88
C ASP A 258 -52.24 -10.70 -15.34
N THR A 259 -51.09 -10.80 -14.67
CA THR A 259 -50.75 -11.96 -13.87
C THR A 259 -51.65 -11.90 -12.65
N GLU A 260 -52.71 -12.69 -12.71
CA GLU A 260 -53.56 -13.09 -11.60
C GLU A 260 -52.75 -13.33 -10.32
N SER A 261 -53.20 -12.66 -9.25
CA SER A 261 -53.15 -13.08 -7.85
C SER A 261 -52.05 -14.05 -7.43
N ALA A 262 -50.91 -13.49 -7.01
CA ALA A 262 -50.13 -14.10 -5.94
C ALA A 262 -50.76 -13.73 -4.58
N PRO A 263 -50.85 -14.66 -3.61
CA PRO A 263 -51.44 -14.41 -2.30
C PRO A 263 -50.55 -13.52 -1.42
N ASP A 264 -51.21 -12.70 -0.61
CA ASP A 264 -50.65 -11.70 0.30
C ASP A 264 -49.53 -12.23 1.21
N PRO A 265 -48.35 -11.56 1.26
CA PRO A 265 -47.49 -11.61 2.43
C PRO A 265 -47.99 -10.60 3.45
N VAL A 266 -48.56 -11.10 4.53
CA VAL A 266 -48.83 -10.36 5.77
C VAL A 266 -47.49 -9.86 6.32
N GLY A 267 -47.30 -8.54 6.39
CA GLY A 267 -46.10 -7.93 6.95
C GLY A 267 -46.10 -6.42 6.84
N GLU A 268 -46.74 -5.76 7.79
CA GLU A 268 -46.73 -4.31 7.99
C GLU A 268 -45.29 -3.77 8.06
N TYR A 269 -44.93 -2.87 7.14
CA TYR A 269 -43.86 -1.91 7.38
C TYR A 269 -44.26 -0.54 6.81
N SER A 270 -44.70 0.35 7.70
CA SER A 270 -44.96 1.76 7.43
C SER A 270 -43.65 2.56 7.51
N PRO A 271 -43.17 3.20 6.42
CA PRO A 271 -42.21 4.28 6.54
C PRO A 271 -42.92 5.61 6.86
N PRO A 272 -42.28 6.54 7.58
CA PRO A 272 -42.90 7.79 8.00
C PRO A 272 -43.01 8.78 6.83
N SER A 273 -44.16 9.43 6.77
CA SER A 273 -44.49 10.49 5.82
C SER A 273 -43.59 11.72 5.99
N SER A 274 -42.79 12.04 4.98
CA SER A 274 -42.16 13.35 4.82
C SER A 274 -43.21 14.36 4.35
N ARG A 275 -43.59 15.26 5.26
CA ARG A 275 -44.38 16.47 4.99
C ARG A 275 -43.63 17.38 4.02
N PHE A 276 -44.19 17.60 2.84
CA PHE A 276 -43.91 18.76 2.00
C PHE A 276 -44.55 20.00 2.66
N LEU A 277 -43.77 21.06 2.84
CA LEU A 277 -44.27 22.42 3.09
C LEU A 277 -44.28 23.21 1.76
N PRO A 278 -45.24 24.13 1.56
CA PRO A 278 -45.33 24.91 0.35
C PRO A 278 -44.36 26.10 0.37
N ALA A 279 -43.93 26.51 -0.82
CA ALA A 279 -43.19 27.73 -1.06
C ALA A 279 -44.11 28.95 -0.86
N GLU A 280 -43.70 29.89 -0.02
CA GLU A 280 -44.25 31.24 0.00
C GLU A 280 -43.26 32.21 -0.63
N ASP A 281 -43.86 33.05 -1.47
CA ASP A 281 -43.33 34.13 -2.27
C ASP A 281 -43.52 35.44 -1.49
N ALA A 282 -42.47 36.23 -1.28
CA ALA A 282 -42.54 37.69 -1.08
C ALA A 282 -41.17 38.35 -0.83
N GLY A 283 -40.88 39.41 -1.59
CA GLY A 283 -40.52 40.69 -0.97
C GLY A 283 -39.09 41.18 -1.11
N SER A 284 -38.90 42.12 -2.05
CA SER A 284 -37.79 43.06 -2.22
C SER A 284 -37.33 43.81 -0.95
N GLY A 285 -36.02 44.08 -0.86
CA GLY A 285 -35.48 45.22 -0.07
C GLY A 285 -34.05 45.01 0.44
N PRO A 286 -33.09 45.91 0.17
CA PRO A 286 -31.65 45.64 0.33
C PRO A 286 -31.12 46.12 1.68
N ASP A 287 -30.19 45.39 2.29
CA ASP A 287 -29.11 46.01 3.05
C ASP A 287 -27.95 45.02 3.29
N SER A 288 -26.76 45.59 3.20
CA SER A 288 -25.43 45.00 3.33
C SER A 288 -25.18 44.32 4.68
N ALA A 289 -24.72 43.07 4.66
CA ALA A 289 -23.89 42.49 5.70
C ALA A 289 -23.00 41.38 5.12
N THR A 290 -21.69 41.50 5.37
CA THR A 290 -20.67 40.49 5.13
C THR A 290 -20.90 39.29 6.04
N GLU A 291 -21.34 38.15 5.49
CA GLU A 291 -21.33 36.87 6.18
C GLU A 291 -19.92 36.24 6.11
N THR A 292 -19.27 36.17 7.26
CA THR A 292 -18.13 35.28 7.51
C THR A 292 -18.62 33.83 7.61
N PRO A 293 -17.92 32.83 7.05
CA PRO A 293 -18.31 31.43 7.19
C PRO A 293 -18.04 30.96 8.63
N ASP A 294 -19.10 30.81 9.42
CA ASP A 294 -19.04 30.33 10.79
C ASP A 294 -18.94 28.79 10.89
N SER A 295 -17.77 28.34 11.33
CA SER A 295 -17.50 27.29 12.33
C SER A 295 -18.53 26.17 12.63
N HIS A 296 -18.84 25.29 11.68
CA HIS A 296 -19.53 24.01 11.98
C HIS A 296 -18.63 22.89 12.56
N VAL A 297 -17.33 23.14 12.77
CA VAL A 297 -16.33 22.13 13.18
C VAL A 297 -16.29 21.77 14.69
N PRO A 298 -16.64 22.64 15.67
CA PRO A 298 -16.50 22.29 17.09
C PRO A 298 -17.40 21.14 17.58
N ALA A 299 -18.52 20.88 16.88
CA ALA A 299 -19.52 19.91 17.30
C ALA A 299 -19.02 18.45 17.22
N ALA A 300 -18.29 18.11 16.16
CA ALA A 300 -17.83 16.73 15.92
C ALA A 300 -16.81 16.26 16.97
N THR A 301 -15.91 17.13 17.42
CA THR A 301 -14.90 16.78 18.43
C THR A 301 -15.52 16.56 19.81
N GLY A 302 -16.47 17.42 20.19
CA GLY A 302 -17.17 17.29 21.47
C GLY A 302 -18.01 16.02 21.56
N GLU A 303 -18.65 15.62 20.45
CA GLU A 303 -19.39 14.35 20.38
C GLU A 303 -18.45 13.14 20.40
N LEU A 304 -17.33 13.19 19.67
CA LEU A 304 -16.30 12.15 19.70
C LEU A 304 -15.78 11.92 21.14
N ALA A 305 -15.44 13.00 21.85
CA ALA A 305 -14.99 12.93 23.25
C ALA A 305 -16.03 12.27 24.16
N ARG A 306 -17.29 12.72 24.10
CA ARG A 306 -18.40 12.15 24.90
C ARG A 306 -18.62 10.67 24.62
N LEU A 307 -18.56 10.25 23.35
CA LEU A 307 -18.73 8.85 22.97
C LEU A 307 -17.56 7.97 23.45
N MET A 308 -16.33 8.50 23.42
CA MET A 308 -15.14 7.81 23.95
C MET A 308 -15.20 7.65 25.46
N GLU A 309 -15.55 8.71 26.21
CA GLU A 309 -15.73 8.67 27.67
C GLU A 309 -16.84 7.70 28.07
N ALA A 310 -17.94 7.65 27.31
CA ALA A 310 -19.04 6.71 27.53
C ALA A 310 -18.72 5.26 27.08
N GLY A 311 -17.53 5.00 26.52
CA GLY A 311 -17.15 3.69 25.99
C GLY A 311 -17.97 3.20 24.79
N ARG A 312 -18.68 4.11 24.09
CA ARG A 312 -19.59 3.80 22.98
C ARG A 312 -18.84 3.68 21.65
N TRP A 313 -17.90 2.75 21.58
CA TRP A 313 -17.01 2.56 20.42
C TRP A 313 -17.72 2.34 19.07
N PRO A 314 -18.86 1.63 18.96
CA PRO A 314 -19.58 1.52 17.70
C PRO A 314 -20.02 2.89 17.15
N ALA A 315 -20.46 3.81 18.01
CA ALA A 315 -20.87 5.15 17.62
C ALA A 315 -19.67 6.04 17.26
N VAL A 316 -18.53 5.87 17.94
CA VAL A 316 -17.26 6.51 17.56
C VAL A 316 -16.88 6.13 16.13
N LEU A 317 -17.00 4.84 15.77
CA LEU A 317 -16.68 4.35 14.43
C LEU A 317 -17.63 4.91 13.35
N GLU A 318 -18.93 4.99 13.62
CA GLU A 318 -19.88 5.61 12.69
C GLU A 318 -19.58 7.09 12.47
N LEU A 319 -19.29 7.82 13.55
CA LEU A 319 -18.92 9.24 13.46
C LEU A 319 -17.62 9.44 12.65
N LEU A 320 -16.60 8.59 12.87
CA LEU A 320 -15.36 8.64 12.10
C LEU A 320 -15.56 8.32 10.62
N ARG A 321 -16.40 7.33 10.29
CA ARG A 321 -16.70 7.02 8.88
C ARG A 321 -17.39 8.18 8.16
N GLY A 322 -18.27 8.91 8.83
CA GLY A 322 -18.97 10.06 8.26
C GLY A 322 -18.12 11.33 8.20
N SER A 323 -17.26 11.56 9.20
CA SER A 323 -16.72 12.90 9.49
C SER A 323 -15.22 12.94 9.73
N ALA A 324 -14.46 11.85 9.55
CA ALA A 324 -13.02 11.85 9.84
C ALA A 324 -12.22 12.89 9.02
N HIS A 325 -12.68 13.23 7.81
CA HIS A 325 -12.07 14.29 6.99
C HIS A 325 -12.24 15.71 7.55
N LEU A 326 -13.12 15.89 8.54
CA LEU A 326 -13.39 17.16 9.20
C LEU A 326 -12.60 17.33 10.51
N LEU A 327 -11.89 16.29 10.95
CA LEU A 327 -11.12 16.32 12.18
C LEU A 327 -9.75 16.97 11.91
N ASP A 328 -9.48 18.06 12.63
CA ASP A 328 -8.15 18.67 12.67
C ASP A 328 -7.29 17.91 13.71
N PRO A 329 -6.05 17.50 13.38
CA PRO A 329 -5.13 16.88 14.34
C PRO A 329 -5.03 17.62 15.69
N GLY A 330 -5.12 18.95 15.70
CA GLY A 330 -5.10 19.77 16.92
C GLY A 330 -6.28 19.53 17.87
N GLN A 331 -7.39 18.97 17.37
CA GLN A 331 -8.58 18.68 18.15
C GLN A 331 -8.43 17.45 19.05
N PHE A 332 -7.44 16.59 18.80
CA PHE A 332 -7.22 15.40 19.62
C PHE A 332 -6.68 15.71 21.02
N VAL A 333 -6.23 16.95 21.25
CA VAL A 333 -5.79 17.42 22.58
C VAL A 333 -6.95 17.40 23.59
N SER A 334 -8.21 17.50 23.17
CA SER A 334 -9.34 17.45 24.12
C SER A 334 -9.85 16.04 24.40
N LEU A 335 -9.35 15.01 23.70
CA LEU A 335 -9.82 13.63 23.87
C LEU A 335 -9.22 12.97 25.11
N PRO A 336 -9.95 12.02 25.75
CA PRO A 336 -9.44 11.27 26.89
C PRO A 336 -8.26 10.38 26.50
N PRO A 337 -7.14 10.38 27.25
CA PRO A 337 -5.92 9.68 26.89
C PRO A 337 -6.10 8.16 26.79
N GLU A 338 -7.00 7.57 27.58
CA GLU A 338 -7.25 6.13 27.63
C GLU A 338 -7.83 5.60 26.30
N GLY A 339 -8.51 6.46 25.54
CA GLY A 339 -9.10 6.11 24.26
C GLY A 339 -8.21 6.34 23.04
N LEU A 340 -7.11 7.09 23.17
CA LEU A 340 -6.26 7.49 22.04
C LEU A 340 -5.60 6.30 21.31
N PRO A 341 -5.06 5.27 21.99
CA PRO A 341 -4.45 4.13 21.29
C PRO A 341 -5.47 3.36 20.44
N ARG A 342 -6.66 3.11 20.99
CA ARG A 342 -7.74 2.42 20.27
C ARG A 342 -8.29 3.25 19.11
N LEU A 343 -8.38 4.58 19.28
CA LEU A 343 -8.74 5.50 18.20
C LEU A 343 -7.70 5.44 17.06
N ALA A 344 -6.41 5.44 17.39
CA ALA A 344 -5.34 5.35 16.41
C ALA A 344 -5.40 4.05 15.58
N ASP A 345 -5.63 2.90 16.24
CA ASP A 345 -5.80 1.61 15.55
C ASP A 345 -6.95 1.63 14.54
N GLU A 346 -8.08 2.24 14.91
CA GLU A 346 -9.26 2.33 14.03
C GLU A 346 -9.06 3.35 12.90
N LEU A 347 -8.36 4.45 13.14
CA LEU A 347 -7.96 5.40 12.10
C LEU A 347 -7.02 4.75 11.07
N VAL A 348 -6.11 3.86 11.49
CA VAL A 348 -5.29 3.06 10.56
C VAL A 348 -6.18 2.16 9.69
N ARG A 349 -7.16 1.46 10.28
CA ARG A 349 -8.09 0.60 9.52
C ARG A 349 -8.94 1.37 8.52
N LEU A 350 -9.26 2.62 8.84
CA LEU A 350 -10.02 3.52 7.98
C LEU A 350 -9.15 4.33 6.99
N ASN A 351 -7.84 4.04 6.89
CA ASN A 351 -6.87 4.74 6.04
C ASN A 351 -6.67 6.24 6.35
N PHE A 352 -6.85 6.66 7.61
CA PHE A 352 -6.55 8.02 8.10
C PHE A 352 -5.23 8.05 8.88
N SER A 353 -4.11 7.78 8.20
CA SER A 353 -2.80 7.59 8.86
C SER A 353 -2.21 8.85 9.52
N GLU A 354 -2.53 10.06 9.03
CA GLU A 354 -2.07 11.30 9.68
C GLU A 354 -2.73 11.49 11.05
N LEU A 355 -4.05 11.33 11.11
CA LEU A 355 -4.81 11.37 12.35
C LEU A 355 -4.36 10.24 13.29
N ALA A 356 -4.15 9.02 12.78
CA ALA A 356 -3.65 7.91 13.60
C ALA A 356 -2.29 8.22 14.22
N THR A 357 -1.37 8.82 13.44
CA THR A 357 -0.03 9.19 13.92
C THR A 357 -0.12 10.24 15.04
N GLU A 358 -0.97 11.24 14.88
CA GLU A 358 -1.13 12.27 15.90
C GLU A 358 -1.80 11.74 17.17
N ALA A 359 -2.78 10.84 17.03
CA ALA A 359 -3.40 10.15 18.16
C ALA A 359 -2.37 9.32 18.96
N TYR A 360 -1.49 8.57 18.29
CA TYR A 360 -0.40 7.85 18.98
C TYR A 360 0.60 8.78 19.67
N ARG A 361 1.02 9.88 19.01
CA ARG A 361 1.93 10.87 19.62
C ARG A 361 1.34 11.50 20.87
N LEU A 362 0.06 11.85 20.84
CA LEU A 362 -0.63 12.42 22.00
C LEU A 362 -0.77 11.40 23.13
N ALA A 363 -1.04 10.13 22.81
CA ALA A 363 -1.04 9.05 23.79
C ALA A 363 0.33 8.93 24.46
N GLU A 364 1.40 8.86 23.67
CA GLU A 364 2.78 8.72 24.16
C GLU A 364 3.21 9.91 25.04
N ARG A 365 2.92 11.14 24.60
CA ARG A 365 3.20 12.36 25.39
C ARG A 365 2.49 12.39 26.74
N ARG A 366 1.28 11.82 26.82
CA ARG A 366 0.49 11.79 28.07
C ARG A 366 0.79 10.59 28.95
N SER A 367 1.28 9.49 28.39
CA SER A 367 1.72 8.32 29.15
C SER A 367 3.16 8.44 29.67
N ALA A 368 3.96 9.36 29.14
CA ALA A 368 5.28 9.64 29.66
C ALA A 368 5.18 10.10 31.13
N PRO A 369 5.90 9.46 32.08
CA PRO A 369 5.92 9.91 33.45
C PRO A 369 6.37 11.38 33.47
N ALA A 370 5.68 12.22 34.23
CA ALA A 370 6.09 13.61 34.41
C ALA A 370 7.57 13.59 34.81
N VAL A 371 8.43 14.01 33.89
CA VAL A 371 9.85 14.17 34.17
C VAL A 371 9.87 15.28 35.20
N SER A 372 10.03 14.91 36.47
CA SER A 372 10.22 15.85 37.56
C SER A 372 11.34 16.77 37.12
N GLU A 373 11.01 18.04 36.83
CA GLU A 373 12.03 19.04 36.58
C GLU A 373 13.02 18.94 37.75
N PRO A 374 14.32 18.75 37.48
CA PRO A 374 15.29 18.71 38.55
C PRO A 374 15.11 20.00 39.34
N ALA A 375 14.76 19.86 40.62
CA ALA A 375 14.61 20.99 41.53
C ALA A 375 15.83 21.87 41.32
N ALA A 376 15.59 23.13 40.90
CA ALA A 376 16.64 24.10 40.73
C ALA A 376 17.37 24.20 42.07
N ASP A 377 18.56 23.58 42.13
CA ASP A 377 19.43 23.67 43.29
C ASP A 377 19.74 25.16 43.46
N ASP A 378 19.25 25.69 44.57
CA ASP A 378 19.45 27.05 45.05
C ASP A 378 20.95 27.25 45.30
N ALA A 379 21.69 27.56 44.23
CA ALA A 379 23.07 27.99 44.31
C ALA A 379 23.08 29.44 44.81
N SER A 380 22.98 29.59 46.15
CA SER A 380 23.33 30.82 46.85
C SER A 380 24.77 31.24 46.47
N PRO A 381 24.98 32.47 45.98
CA PRO A 381 26.31 33.03 45.85
C PRO A 381 26.75 33.57 47.21
N ASP A 382 27.54 32.80 47.96
CA ASP A 382 28.21 33.32 49.15
C ASP A 382 29.40 34.23 48.76
N ASN A 383 29.36 35.43 49.33
CA ASN A 383 30.41 36.45 49.43
C ASN A 383 31.13 36.29 50.77
#